data_AF-A0A8S3AQM4-F1
#
_entry.id   AF-A0A8S3AQM4-F1
#
_cell.length_a   1.000
_cell.length_b   1.000
_cell.length_c   1.000
_cell.angle_alpha   90.00
_cell.angle_beta   90.00
_cell.angle_gamma   90.00
#
_symmetry.space_group_name_H-M   'P 1'
#
loop_
_entity.id
_entity.type
_entity.pdbx_description
1 polymer ?
#
loop_
_entity_poly.entity_id
_entity_poly.type
_entity_poly.pdbx_seq_one_letter_code
_entity_poly.pdbx_strand_id
1 'polypeptide(L)'
;GQDICMCGEAIQFSDVAKVFTKVTGVPASVKTLTEAEYRLGMQFAPKFIQDEFLAMFQWFQEYGYYGKDKDWTTGKQLTGLNTFEQWLKKNGWKGQ
;
A
#
# COMPACT_ATOMS: atom_id res chain seq x y z
N GLY A 1 -21.20 17.63 6.98
CA GLY A 1 -20.31 16.52 7.40
C GLY A 1 -18.89 16.91 7.11
N GLN A 2 -17.91 16.25 7.74
CA GLN A 2 -16.49 16.42 7.45
C GLN A 2 -15.95 15.13 6.82
N ASP A 3 -15.17 15.26 5.75
CA ASP A 3 -14.48 14.14 5.14
C ASP A 3 -13.22 13.81 5.95
N ILE A 4 -13.10 12.56 6.41
CA ILE A 4 -11.96 12.09 7.21
C ILE A 4 -11.20 11.03 6.41
N CYS A 5 -9.89 11.25 6.22
CA CYS A 5 -9.00 10.27 5.61
C CYS A 5 -8.66 9.16 6.62
N MET A 6 -8.93 7.91 6.25
CA MET A 6 -8.72 6.75 7.12
C MET A 6 -7.38 6.07 6.82
N CYS A 7 -6.44 6.12 7.76
CA CYS A 7 -5.10 5.58 7.60
C CYS A 7 -4.51 5.13 8.95
N GLY A 8 -3.97 3.91 9.03
CA GLY A 8 -3.19 3.48 10.20
C GLY A 8 -1.73 3.97 10.15
N GLU A 9 -1.17 4.10 8.95
CA GLU A 9 0.23 4.45 8.72
C GLU A 9 0.49 4.83 7.25
N ALA A 10 1.35 5.83 7.03
CA ALA A 10 1.97 6.08 5.74
C ALA A 10 3.43 5.63 5.79
N ILE A 11 3.81 4.69 4.93
CA ILE A 11 5.16 4.14 4.83
C ILE A 11 5.67 4.25 3.40
N GLN A 12 6.99 4.39 3.24
CA GLN A 12 7.61 4.30 1.92
C GLN A 12 7.52 2.86 1.42
N PHE A 13 7.31 2.68 0.12
CA PHE A 13 7.20 1.34 -0.46
C PHE A 13 8.45 0.49 -0.21
N SER A 14 9.64 1.11 -0.19
CA SER A 14 10.91 0.45 0.14
C SER A 14 10.96 -0.12 1.56
N ASP A 15 10.17 0.42 2.49
CA ASP A 15 10.13 -0.04 3.88
C ASP A 15 9.14 -1.19 4.08
N VAL A 16 8.23 -1.43 3.14
CA VAL A 16 7.27 -2.56 3.16
C VAL A 16 8.02 -3.90 3.26
N ALA A 17 9.07 -4.09 2.45
CA ALA A 17 9.89 -5.30 2.49
C ALA A 17 10.62 -5.48 3.83
N LYS A 18 11.04 -4.39 4.47
CA LYS A 18 11.67 -4.43 5.80
C LYS A 18 10.66 -4.90 6.85
N VAL A 19 9.42 -4.41 6.79
CA VAL A 19 8.34 -4.83 7.70
C VAL A 19 8.03 -6.32 7.50
N PHE A 20 7.91 -6.78 6.25
CA PHE A 20 7.70 -8.21 5.99
C PHE A 20 8.84 -9.07 6.56
N THR A 21 10.08 -8.70 6.28
CA THR A 21 11.27 -9.40 6.80
C THR A 21 11.27 -9.47 8.32
N LYS A 22 10.91 -8.37 8.98
CA LYS A 22 10.81 -8.29 10.44
C LYS A 22 9.70 -9.18 11.01
N VAL A 23 8.56 -9.30 10.33
CA VAL A 23 7.42 -10.08 10.83
C VAL A 23 7.59 -11.58 10.58
N THR A 24 8.16 -11.98 9.44
CA THR A 24 8.28 -13.40 9.08
C THR A 24 9.64 -14.00 9.36
N GLY A 25 10.69 -13.17 9.49
CA GLY A 25 12.08 -13.63 9.51
C GLY A 25 12.61 -14.06 8.12
N VAL A 26 11.80 -13.94 7.07
CA VAL A 26 12.17 -14.31 5.69
C VAL A 26 12.61 -13.05 4.94
N PRO A 27 13.81 -13.02 4.33
CA PRO A 27 14.26 -11.88 3.54
C PRO A 27 13.28 -11.53 2.42
N ALA A 28 12.77 -10.30 2.43
CA ALA A 28 11.89 -9.77 1.40
C ALA A 28 12.58 -8.62 0.63
N SER A 29 12.20 -8.45 -0.64
CA SER A 29 12.68 -7.36 -1.48
C SER A 29 11.52 -6.68 -2.21
N VAL A 30 11.74 -5.44 -2.64
CA VAL A 30 10.83 -4.72 -3.52
C VAL A 30 11.41 -4.64 -4.92
N LYS A 31 10.56 -4.77 -5.93
CA LYS A 31 10.89 -4.54 -7.34
C LYS A 31 9.84 -3.62 -7.94
N THR A 32 10.28 -2.55 -8.60
CA THR A 32 9.42 -1.74 -9.46
C THR A 32 9.18 -2.50 -10.76
N LEU A 33 7.92 -2.66 -11.13
CA LEU A 33 7.53 -3.32 -12.38
C LEU A 33 7.43 -2.29 -13.51
N THR A 34 7.83 -2.69 -14.71
CA THR A 34 7.44 -2.00 -15.94
C THR A 34 5.94 -2.21 -16.20
N GLU A 35 5.33 -1.34 -17.01
CA GLU A 35 3.92 -1.52 -17.40
C GLU A 35 3.68 -2.88 -18.07
N ALA A 36 4.60 -3.34 -18.92
CA ALA A 36 4.50 -4.65 -19.57
C ALA A 36 4.52 -5.81 -18.56
N GLU A 37 5.41 -5.78 -17.57
CA GLU A 37 5.47 -6.77 -16.50
C GLU A 37 4.19 -6.73 -15.63
N TYR A 38 3.68 -5.54 -15.33
CA TYR A 38 2.44 -5.37 -14.58
C TYR A 38 1.25 -5.98 -15.33
N ARG A 39 1.09 -5.66 -16.62
CA ARG A 39 0.01 -6.20 -17.46
C ARG A 39 0.08 -7.71 -17.59
N LEU A 40 1.29 -8.27 -17.72
CA LEU A 40 1.49 -9.71 -17.73
C LEU A 40 1.04 -10.35 -16.40
N GLY A 41 1.40 -9.75 -15.26
CA GLY A 41 0.97 -10.21 -13.94
C GLY A 41 -0.54 -10.07 -13.69
N MET A 42 -1.18 -9.14 -14.38
CA MET A 42 -2.62 -8.85 -14.26
C MET A 42 -3.44 -9.42 -15.43
N GLN A 43 -2.91 -10.36 -16.20
CA GLN A 43 -3.59 -10.95 -17.37
C GLN A 43 -4.95 -11.60 -17.05
N PHE A 44 -5.20 -11.95 -15.77
CA PHE A 44 -6.47 -12.48 -15.30
C PHE A 44 -7.58 -11.40 -15.24
N ALA A 45 -7.21 -10.12 -15.19
CA ALA A 45 -8.15 -9.01 -15.12
C ALA A 45 -8.44 -8.44 -16.53
N PRO A 46 -9.67 -7.98 -16.80
CA PRO A 46 -9.98 -7.28 -18.04
C PRO A 46 -9.09 -6.06 -18.26
N LYS A 47 -8.81 -5.72 -19.53
CA LYS A 47 -7.90 -4.61 -19.88
C LYS A 47 -8.27 -3.30 -19.19
N PHE A 48 -9.56 -2.95 -19.14
CA PHE A 48 -10.01 -1.70 -18.52
C PHE A 48 -9.64 -1.64 -17.03
N ILE A 49 -9.73 -2.76 -16.29
CA ILE A 49 -9.31 -2.84 -14.89
C ILE A 49 -7.80 -2.63 -14.76
N GLN A 50 -7.00 -3.23 -15.65
CA GLN A 50 -5.55 -3.03 -15.65
C GLN A 50 -5.18 -1.55 -15.88
N ASP A 51 -5.90 -0.88 -16.80
CA ASP A 51 -5.69 0.53 -17.11
C ASP A 51 -6.05 1.43 -15.91
N GLU A 52 -7.17 1.15 -15.22
CA GLU A 52 -7.58 1.88 -14.00
C GLU A 52 -6.53 1.75 -12.88
N PHE A 53 -5.99 0.55 -12.65
CA PHE A 53 -4.94 0.38 -11.63
C PHE A 53 -3.64 1.10 -12.01
N LEU A 54 -3.23 1.07 -13.28
CA LEU A 54 -2.05 1.79 -13.74
C LEU A 54 -2.22 3.30 -13.56
N ALA A 55 -3.38 3.84 -13.92
CA ALA A 55 -3.70 5.25 -13.72
C ALA A 55 -3.68 5.64 -12.23
N MET A 56 -4.23 4.78 -11.37
CA MET A 56 -4.21 4.99 -9.92
C MET A 56 -2.77 4.98 -9.36
N PHE A 57 -1.91 4.06 -9.79
CA PHE A 57 -0.51 4.03 -9.34
C PHE A 57 0.29 5.24 -9.83
N GLN A 58 0.07 5.68 -11.06
CA GLN A 58 0.65 6.93 -11.59
C GLN A 58 0.20 8.13 -10.75
N TRP A 59 -1.09 8.20 -10.42
CA TRP A 59 -1.63 9.25 -9.57
C TRP A 59 -1.00 9.25 -8.16
N PHE A 60 -0.82 8.07 -7.55
CA PHE A 60 -0.13 7.96 -6.25
C PHE A 60 1.33 8.40 -6.29
N GLN A 61 2.04 8.20 -7.40
CA GLN A 61 3.42 8.70 -7.55
C GLN A 61 3.47 10.23 -7.60
N GLU A 62 2.49 10.85 -8.26
CA GLU A 62 2.47 12.30 -8.48
C GLU A 62 1.89 13.07 -7.28
N TYR A 63 0.85 12.53 -6.64
CA TYR A 63 0.07 13.21 -5.61
C TYR A 63 0.15 12.57 -4.23
N GLY A 64 0.62 11.32 -4.12
CA GLY A 64 0.52 10.52 -2.90
C GLY A 64 -0.90 10.04 -2.62
N TYR A 65 -1.07 9.02 -1.77
CA TYR A 65 -2.38 8.39 -1.52
C TYR A 65 -3.47 9.37 -1.05
N TYR A 66 -3.11 10.41 -0.30
CA TYR A 66 -4.05 11.40 0.21
C TYR A 66 -4.07 12.71 -0.61
N GLY A 67 -3.22 12.86 -1.62
CA GLY A 67 -2.87 14.19 -2.13
C GLY A 67 -1.92 14.92 -1.17
N LYS A 68 -1.20 15.92 -1.66
CA LYS A 68 -0.17 16.64 -0.88
C LYS A 68 -0.70 17.37 0.35
N ASP A 69 -2.00 17.70 0.37
CA ASP A 69 -2.59 18.64 1.34
C ASP A 69 -3.54 17.99 2.36
N LYS A 70 -3.80 16.67 2.29
CA LYS A 70 -4.76 16.02 3.18
C LYS A 70 -4.08 15.42 4.41
N ASP A 71 -4.63 15.76 5.57
CA ASP A 71 -4.21 15.20 6.86
C ASP A 71 -4.77 13.78 7.08
N TRP A 72 -3.87 12.79 7.08
CA TRP A 72 -4.20 11.41 7.42
C TRP A 72 -4.03 11.10 8.91
N THR A 73 -3.35 11.97 9.67
CA THR A 73 -3.03 11.74 11.08
C THR A 73 -4.26 11.89 11.98
N THR A 74 -5.19 12.80 11.65
CA THR A 74 -6.49 12.92 12.33
C THR A 74 -7.25 11.59 12.30
N GLY A 75 -7.33 10.92 11.14
CA GLY A 75 -8.00 9.63 11.03
C GLY A 75 -7.35 8.56 11.90
N LYS A 76 -6.01 8.51 11.95
CA LYS A 76 -5.29 7.59 12.83
C LYS A 76 -5.63 7.81 14.31
N GLN A 77 -5.61 9.07 14.76
CA GLN A 77 -5.89 9.42 16.15
C GLN A 77 -7.30 9.04 16.57
N LEU A 78 -8.29 9.27 15.71
CA LEU A 78 -9.70 8.98 16.01
C LEU A 78 -10.02 7.48 16.05
N THR A 79 -9.25 6.67 15.32
CA THR A 79 -9.64 5.28 15.05
C THR A 79 -8.78 4.25 15.77
N GLY A 80 -7.57 4.61 16.19
CA GLY A 80 -6.62 3.66 16.77
C GLY A 80 -6.26 2.52 15.80
N LEU A 81 -6.32 2.77 14.49
CA LEU A 81 -5.96 1.78 13.47
C LEU A 81 -4.53 1.27 13.65
N ASN A 82 -4.36 -0.02 13.38
CA ASN A 82 -3.05 -0.67 13.43
C ASN A 82 -2.09 -0.07 12.40
N THR A 83 -0.81 -0.01 12.75
CA THR A 83 0.27 0.09 11.77
C THR A 83 0.35 -1.16 10.90
N PHE A 84 1.08 -1.10 9.78
CA PHE A 84 1.20 -2.25 8.90
C PHE A 84 1.83 -3.46 9.60
N GLU A 85 2.88 -3.24 10.40
CA GLU A 85 3.51 -4.28 11.23
C GLU A 85 2.54 -4.88 12.26
N GLN A 86 1.78 -4.03 12.96
CA GLN A 86 0.81 -4.47 13.97
C GLN A 86 -0.28 -5.32 13.32
N TRP A 87 -0.78 -4.92 12.15
CA TRP A 87 -1.77 -5.68 11.42
C TRP A 87 -1.25 -7.06 11.00
N LEU A 88 -0.02 -7.14 10.45
CA LEU A 88 0.56 -8.42 10.04
C LEU A 88 0.75 -9.38 11.23
N LYS A 89 1.26 -8.86 12.36
CA LYS A 89 1.42 -9.65 13.60
C LYS A 89 0.09 -10.13 14.15
N LYS A 90 -0.91 -9.24 14.22
CA LYS A 90 -2.26 -9.56 14.73
C LYS A 90 -2.94 -10.66 13.91
N ASN A 91 -2.75 -10.65 12.59
CA ASN A 91 -3.34 -11.64 11.69
C ASN A 91 -2.45 -12.89 11.50
N GLY A 92 -1.30 -12.97 12.19
CA GLY A 92 -0.41 -14.13 12.11
C GLY A 92 0.17 -14.37 10.72
N TRP A 93 0.37 -13.32 9.91
CA TRP A 93 0.83 -13.44 8.53
C TRP A 93 2.19 -14.16 8.43
N LYS A 94 2.35 -15.05 7.44
CA LYS A 94 3.52 -15.94 7.31
C LYS A 94 4.33 -15.82 6.02
N GLY A 95 3.95 -14.94 5.09
CA GLY A 95 4.52 -14.97 3.73
C GLY A 95 3.88 -16.08 2.94
N GLN A 96 2.85 -15.75 2.16
CA GLN A 96 2.31 -16.66 1.14
C GLN A 96 3.28 -16.74 -0.03
#